data_AF-A0A381RIG5-F1
#
_entry.id   AF-A0A381RIG5-F1
#
_cell.length_a   1.000
_cell.length_b   1.000
_cell.length_c   1.000
_cell.angle_alpha   90.00
_cell.angle_beta   90.00
_cell.angle_gamma   90.00
#
_symmetry.space_group_name_H-M   'P 1'
#
loop_
_entity.id
_entity.type
_entity.pdbx_description
1 polymer ?
#
loop_
_entity_poly.entity_id
_entity_poly.type
_entity_poly.pdbx_seq_one_letter_code
_entity_poly.pdbx_strand_id
1 'polypeptide(L)'
;MLIRIIFCSLFFFTCAAPPPPSVKGVKIKQVKKEPLKQPRPELSPPTPVALPPTKDSRPDLVQETVYSRGYLTGYDIWEFLREQPAETDVLETFGLPDSIWLDDEERTKFLYYFISEMQDYNIIEISTKTDSVSGFEWD
;
A
#
# COMPACT_ATOMS: atom_id res chain seq x y z
N MET A 1 58.17 6.36 24.47
CA MET A 1 58.00 7.39 23.41
C MET A 1 56.71 8.13 23.66
N LEU A 2 56.77 9.43 23.43
CA LEU A 2 55.96 10.51 23.97
C LEU A 2 54.47 10.47 23.60
N ILE A 3 53.61 10.66 24.60
CA ILE A 3 52.17 10.96 24.50
C ILE A 3 51.99 12.32 23.83
N ARG A 4 51.13 12.42 22.80
CA ARG A 4 50.47 13.67 22.42
C ARG A 4 49.01 13.43 22.06
N ILE A 5 48.20 13.54 23.10
CA ILE A 5 46.76 13.74 23.06
C ILE A 5 46.51 15.12 22.45
N ILE A 6 45.83 15.20 21.31
CA ILE A 6 45.34 16.45 20.75
C ILE A 6 43.86 16.56 21.17
N PHE A 7 43.64 17.27 22.26
CA PHE A 7 42.32 17.77 22.66
C PHE A 7 41.90 18.83 21.65
N CYS A 8 40.97 18.50 20.76
CA CYS A 8 40.30 19.49 19.92
C CYS A 8 39.16 20.10 20.74
N SER A 9 39.46 21.28 21.29
CA SER A 9 38.60 22.08 22.14
C SER A 9 37.27 22.42 21.45
N LEU A 10 36.17 21.92 22.00
CA LEU A 10 34.82 22.38 21.71
C LEU A 10 34.69 23.84 22.18
N PHE A 11 34.92 24.79 21.27
CA PHE A 11 34.52 26.17 21.46
C PHE A 11 32.99 26.25 21.37
N PHE A 12 32.34 26.20 22.53
CA PHE A 12 30.95 26.62 22.68
C PHE A 12 30.87 28.13 22.44
N PHE A 13 30.56 28.52 21.20
CA PHE A 13 30.11 29.88 20.92
C PHE A 13 28.70 30.04 21.50
N THR A 14 28.62 30.62 22.69
CA THR A 14 27.37 31.06 23.29
C THR A 14 26.94 32.35 22.58
N CYS A 15 26.01 32.25 21.64
CA CYS A 15 25.36 33.43 21.08
C CYS A 15 24.43 34.04 22.14
N ALA A 16 24.92 35.02 22.89
CA ALA A 16 24.06 35.89 23.70
C ALA A 16 23.27 36.81 22.76
N ALA A 17 22.00 36.51 22.54
CA ALA A 17 21.10 37.36 21.77
C ALA A 17 20.79 38.67 22.54
N PRO A 18 20.80 39.84 21.88
CA PRO A 18 20.43 41.10 22.53
C PRO A 18 18.94 41.13 22.89
N PRO A 19 18.55 41.83 23.98
CA PRO A 19 17.15 41.93 24.38
C PRO A 19 16.32 42.70 23.33
N PRO A 20 15.07 42.29 23.06
CA PRO A 20 14.22 42.94 22.08
C PRO A 20 13.77 44.34 22.56
N PRO A 21 13.59 45.30 21.63
CA PRO A 21 13.13 46.64 21.98
C PRO A 21 11.68 46.63 22.49
N SER A 22 11.43 47.45 23.51
CA SER A 22 10.13 47.65 24.16
C SER A 22 9.15 48.37 23.23
N VAL A 23 8.16 47.62 22.71
CA VAL A 23 7.05 48.18 21.92
C VAL A 23 5.93 48.59 22.85
N LYS A 24 5.67 49.91 22.94
CA LYS A 24 4.52 50.47 23.64
C LYS A 24 3.22 49.97 23.00
N GLY A 25 2.33 49.44 23.84
CA GLY A 25 1.11 48.74 23.44
C GLY A 25 0.15 49.57 22.60
N VAL A 26 -0.26 49.00 21.47
CA VAL A 26 -1.48 49.36 20.76
C VAL A 26 -2.57 48.37 21.18
N LYS A 27 -3.66 48.89 21.76
CA LYS A 27 -4.79 48.10 22.22
C LYS A 27 -5.63 47.66 21.01
N ILE A 28 -5.34 46.49 20.45
CA ILE A 28 -6.15 45.89 19.38
C ILE A 28 -7.40 45.29 20.02
N LYS A 29 -8.59 45.76 19.60
CA LYS A 29 -9.87 45.17 19.98
C LYS A 29 -9.92 43.72 19.46
N GLN A 30 -10.03 42.78 20.39
CA GLN A 30 -10.30 41.38 20.10
C GLN A 30 -11.70 41.27 19.49
N VAL A 31 -11.77 41.04 18.18
CA VAL A 31 -12.99 40.53 17.52
C VAL A 31 -12.95 39.01 17.68
N LYS A 32 -13.88 38.49 18.48
CA LYS A 32 -14.12 37.06 18.66
C LYS A 32 -14.52 36.47 17.30
N LYS A 33 -13.60 35.78 16.63
CA LYS A 33 -13.93 34.94 15.48
C LYS A 33 -14.55 33.65 16.00
N GLU A 34 -15.83 33.47 15.72
CA GLU A 34 -16.53 32.21 15.90
C GLU A 34 -16.04 31.21 14.84
N PRO A 35 -15.72 29.95 15.17
CA PRO A 35 -15.24 28.99 14.18
C PRO A 35 -16.39 28.58 13.27
N LEU A 36 -16.28 28.88 11.98
CA LEU A 36 -17.20 28.38 10.96
C LEU A 36 -17.07 26.85 10.91
N LYS A 37 -18.13 26.15 11.32
CA LYS A 37 -18.24 24.71 11.26
C LYS A 37 -18.27 24.30 9.78
N GLN A 38 -17.17 23.76 9.27
CA GLN A 38 -17.09 23.21 7.91
C GLN A 38 -18.19 22.16 7.73
N PRO A 39 -18.99 22.22 6.64
CA PRO A 39 -19.90 21.13 6.32
C PRO A 39 -19.09 19.86 6.09
N ARG A 40 -19.41 18.80 6.82
CA ARG A 40 -18.86 17.47 6.60
C ARG A 40 -19.19 17.06 5.15
N PRO A 41 -18.23 16.64 4.31
CA PRO A 41 -18.54 16.07 3.02
C PRO A 41 -19.49 14.89 3.24
N GLU A 42 -20.64 14.91 2.58
CA GLU A 42 -21.61 13.83 2.64
C GLU A 42 -20.98 12.59 2.00
N LEU A 43 -20.60 11.61 2.82
CA LEU A 43 -20.02 10.36 2.34
C LEU A 43 -21.12 9.62 1.58
N SER A 44 -20.98 9.49 0.26
CA SER A 44 -21.73 8.48 -0.48
C SER A 44 -21.46 7.11 0.15
N PRO A 45 -22.46 6.21 0.24
CA PRO A 45 -22.24 4.85 0.69
C PRO A 45 -21.07 4.23 -0.08
N PRO A 46 -20.15 3.51 0.58
CA PRO A 46 -19.07 2.82 -0.12
C PRO A 46 -19.69 1.85 -1.12
N THR A 47 -19.25 1.92 -2.38
CA THR A 47 -19.62 0.93 -3.39
C THR A 47 -19.10 -0.43 -2.94
N PRO A 48 -19.93 -1.49 -2.91
CA PRO A 48 -19.47 -2.82 -2.54
C PRO A 48 -18.30 -3.27 -3.42
N VAL A 49 -17.25 -3.82 -2.81
CA VAL A 49 -16.11 -4.39 -3.54
C VAL A 49 -16.57 -5.64 -4.30
N ALA A 50 -16.36 -5.66 -5.62
CA ALA A 50 -16.62 -6.84 -6.43
C ALA A 50 -15.48 -7.86 -6.27
N LEU A 51 -15.83 -9.11 -5.93
CA LEU A 51 -14.89 -10.22 -5.88
C LEU A 51 -15.01 -11.05 -7.18
N PRO A 52 -13.88 -11.48 -7.77
CA PRO A 52 -13.94 -12.39 -8.92
C PRO A 52 -14.51 -13.76 -8.51
N PRO A 53 -14.99 -14.57 -9.46
CA PRO A 53 -15.38 -15.94 -9.16
C PRO A 53 -14.16 -16.80 -8.83
N THR A 54 -14.34 -17.79 -7.97
CA THR A 54 -13.36 -18.88 -7.72
C THR A 54 -13.64 -20.09 -8.59
N LYS A 55 -12.65 -20.98 -8.73
CA LYS A 55 -12.80 -22.28 -9.41
C LYS A 55 -13.99 -23.09 -8.89
N ASP A 56 -14.18 -23.11 -7.57
CA ASP A 56 -15.29 -23.83 -6.92
C ASP A 56 -16.65 -23.17 -7.18
N SER A 57 -16.71 -21.84 -7.20
CA SER A 57 -17.96 -21.10 -7.40
C SER A 57 -18.48 -21.16 -8.85
N ARG A 58 -17.56 -21.19 -9.82
CA ARG A 58 -17.85 -21.18 -11.27
C ARG A 58 -16.92 -22.15 -12.00
N PRO A 59 -17.09 -23.46 -11.79
CA PRO A 59 -16.27 -24.48 -12.47
C PRO A 59 -16.48 -24.45 -14.00
N ASP A 60 -17.61 -23.92 -14.46
CA ASP A 60 -17.93 -23.72 -15.88
C ASP A 60 -17.04 -22.67 -16.57
N LEU A 61 -16.41 -21.78 -15.81
CA LEU A 61 -15.54 -20.72 -16.32
C LEU A 61 -14.06 -21.08 -16.29
N VAL A 62 -13.68 -22.19 -15.66
CA VAL A 62 -12.29 -22.64 -15.57
C VAL A 62 -11.81 -23.06 -16.96
N GLN A 63 -10.76 -22.39 -17.45
CA GLN A 63 -10.18 -22.58 -18.77
C GLN A 63 -8.66 -22.76 -18.65
N GLU A 64 -8.05 -23.36 -19.68
CA GLU A 64 -6.60 -23.43 -19.76
C GLU A 64 -6.01 -22.05 -20.04
N THR A 65 -5.04 -21.63 -19.24
CA THR A 65 -4.32 -20.37 -19.39
C THR A 65 -2.87 -20.60 -19.78
N VAL A 66 -2.12 -19.51 -20.05
CA VAL A 66 -0.67 -19.59 -20.27
C VAL A 66 0.05 -20.16 -19.05
N TYR A 67 -0.42 -19.82 -17.84
CA TYR A 67 0.09 -20.38 -16.60
C TYR A 67 -0.22 -21.87 -16.47
N SER A 68 -1.50 -22.27 -16.61
CA SER A 68 -1.90 -23.68 -16.38
C SER A 68 -1.31 -24.66 -17.40
N ARG A 69 -0.86 -24.17 -18.56
CA ARG A 69 -0.13 -24.95 -19.58
C ARG A 69 1.36 -25.10 -19.29
N GLY A 70 1.87 -24.44 -18.24
CA GLY A 70 3.29 -24.47 -17.87
C GLY A 70 4.18 -23.68 -18.82
N TYR A 71 3.64 -22.64 -19.49
CA TYR A 71 4.42 -21.80 -20.40
C TYR A 71 5.15 -20.64 -19.71
N LEU A 72 4.90 -20.45 -18.41
CA LEU A 72 5.56 -19.42 -17.60
C LEU A 72 6.54 -20.08 -16.63
N THR A 73 7.76 -19.58 -16.60
CA THR A 73 8.72 -19.88 -15.52
C THR A 73 8.40 -19.05 -14.29
N GLY A 74 8.96 -19.43 -13.13
CA GLY A 74 8.85 -18.61 -11.91
C GLY A 74 9.37 -17.19 -12.10
N TYR A 75 10.40 -17.00 -12.95
CA TYR A 75 10.90 -15.66 -13.28
C TYR A 75 9.90 -14.86 -14.12
N ASP A 76 9.25 -15.48 -15.11
CA ASP A 76 8.22 -14.82 -15.93
C ASP A 76 7.03 -14.38 -15.07
N ILE A 77 6.64 -15.22 -14.10
CA ILE A 77 5.58 -14.90 -13.12
C ILE A 77 6.00 -13.72 -12.25
N TRP A 78 7.21 -13.77 -11.68
CA TRP A 78 7.73 -12.68 -10.85
C TRP A 78 7.84 -11.36 -11.62
N GLU A 79 8.29 -11.40 -12.89
CA GLU A 79 8.36 -10.23 -13.77
C GLU A 79 6.96 -9.69 -14.09
N PHE A 80 6.00 -10.56 -14.41
CA PHE A 80 4.63 -10.15 -14.65
C PHE A 80 4.01 -9.45 -13.43
N LEU A 81 4.10 -10.05 -12.24
CA LEU A 81 3.45 -9.52 -11.05
C LEU A 81 4.08 -8.21 -10.55
N ARG A 82 5.41 -8.03 -10.70
CA ARG A 82 6.08 -6.78 -10.27
C ARG A 82 5.73 -5.57 -11.14
N GLU A 83 5.20 -5.77 -12.35
CA GLU A 83 4.71 -4.68 -13.22
C GLU A 83 3.32 -4.17 -12.79
N GLN A 84 2.78 -4.69 -11.68
CA GLN A 84 1.49 -4.31 -11.10
C GLN A 84 0.32 -4.43 -12.09
N PRO A 85 0.11 -5.61 -12.71
CA PRO A 85 -0.95 -5.83 -13.69
C PRO A 85 -2.34 -5.64 -13.07
N ALA A 86 -3.34 -5.39 -13.92
CA ALA A 86 -4.73 -5.30 -13.45
C ALA A 86 -5.24 -6.67 -12.96
N GLU A 87 -6.29 -6.67 -12.12
CA GLU A 87 -6.94 -7.94 -11.70
C GLU A 87 -7.36 -8.79 -12.91
N THR A 88 -7.85 -8.13 -13.96
CA THR A 88 -8.26 -8.80 -15.20
C THR A 88 -7.11 -9.51 -15.91
N ASP A 89 -5.95 -8.87 -16.00
CA ASP A 89 -4.74 -9.46 -16.60
C ASP A 89 -4.23 -10.66 -15.76
N VAL A 90 -4.34 -10.57 -14.42
CA VAL A 90 -4.02 -11.67 -13.51
C VAL A 90 -4.95 -12.85 -13.79
N LEU A 91 -6.26 -12.63 -13.87
CA LEU A 91 -7.24 -13.69 -14.13
C LEU A 91 -7.09 -14.30 -15.53
N GLU A 92 -6.69 -13.53 -16.54
CA GLU A 92 -6.38 -14.04 -17.87
C GLU A 92 -5.11 -14.92 -17.86
N THR A 93 -4.09 -14.49 -17.11
CA THR A 93 -2.79 -15.16 -17.05
C THR A 93 -2.83 -16.44 -16.21
N PHE A 94 -3.38 -16.37 -14.99
CA PHE A 94 -3.38 -17.45 -14.01
C PHE A 94 -4.68 -18.27 -14.01
N GLY A 95 -5.78 -17.71 -14.50
CA GLY A 95 -7.11 -18.30 -14.40
C GLY A 95 -7.83 -17.87 -13.12
N LEU A 96 -8.94 -18.54 -12.80
CA LEU A 96 -9.65 -18.26 -11.55
C LEU A 96 -8.84 -18.74 -10.33
N PRO A 97 -8.86 -18.00 -9.21
CA PRO A 97 -8.23 -18.44 -7.96
C PRO A 97 -9.00 -19.59 -7.32
N ASP A 98 -8.32 -20.35 -6.48
CA ASP A 98 -8.92 -21.41 -5.66
C ASP A 98 -9.78 -20.81 -4.54
N SER A 99 -9.29 -19.74 -3.90
CA SER A 99 -10.06 -18.99 -2.90
C SER A 99 -9.72 -17.50 -2.92
N ILE A 100 -10.64 -16.70 -2.35
CA ILE A 100 -10.50 -15.25 -2.30
C ILE A 100 -10.84 -14.77 -0.89
N TRP A 101 -10.05 -13.85 -0.38
CA TRP A 101 -10.33 -13.15 0.88
C TRP A 101 -10.25 -11.63 0.68
N LEU A 102 -11.02 -10.87 1.45
CA LEU A 102 -11.01 -9.42 1.48
C LEU A 102 -10.64 -8.99 2.90
N ASP A 103 -9.71 -8.05 3.05
CA ASP A 103 -9.35 -7.53 4.36
C ASP A 103 -10.51 -6.78 5.04
N ASP A 104 -10.40 -6.62 6.36
CA ASP A 104 -11.44 -5.97 7.18
C ASP A 104 -11.68 -4.50 6.77
N GLU A 105 -10.69 -3.86 6.14
CA GLU A 105 -10.80 -2.49 5.64
C GLU A 105 -11.29 -2.40 4.18
N GLU A 106 -11.53 -3.54 3.54
CA GLU A 106 -11.92 -3.66 2.13
C GLU A 106 -10.97 -2.95 1.15
N ARG A 107 -9.67 -2.90 1.48
CA ARG A 107 -8.61 -2.27 0.69
C ARG A 107 -7.84 -3.24 -0.20
N THR A 108 -7.80 -4.52 0.19
CA THR A 108 -6.99 -5.53 -0.48
C THR A 108 -7.75 -6.84 -0.62
N LYS A 109 -7.84 -7.34 -1.85
CA LYS A 109 -8.28 -8.70 -2.15
C LYS A 109 -7.06 -9.62 -2.19
N PHE A 110 -7.17 -10.80 -1.61
CA PHE A 110 -6.15 -11.83 -1.63
C PHE A 110 -6.64 -12.97 -2.50
N LEU A 111 -5.99 -13.19 -3.63
CA LEU A 111 -6.26 -14.28 -4.56
C LEU A 111 -5.30 -15.43 -4.22
N TYR A 112 -5.86 -16.56 -3.81
CA TYR A 112 -5.08 -17.76 -3.46
C TYR A 112 -5.06 -18.76 -4.61
N TYR A 113 -3.87 -19.19 -4.99
CA TYR A 113 -3.65 -20.21 -6.02
C TYR A 113 -2.91 -21.39 -5.41
N PHE A 114 -3.54 -22.57 -5.41
CA PHE A 114 -2.93 -23.79 -4.91
C PHE A 114 -1.94 -24.36 -5.93
N ILE A 115 -0.69 -24.53 -5.52
CA ILE A 115 0.39 -25.08 -6.34
C ILE A 115 0.57 -26.55 -6.00
N SER A 116 0.12 -27.42 -6.91
CA SER A 116 0.06 -28.86 -6.66
C SER A 116 1.43 -29.50 -6.42
N GLU A 117 2.48 -28.96 -7.03
CA GLU A 117 3.85 -29.44 -6.93
C GLU A 117 4.45 -29.17 -5.55
N MET A 118 4.05 -28.06 -4.92
CA MET A 118 4.52 -27.61 -3.61
C MET A 118 3.58 -27.99 -2.47
N GLN A 119 2.33 -28.34 -2.80
CA GLN A 119 1.25 -28.58 -1.85
C GLN A 119 0.99 -27.37 -0.93
N ASP A 120 1.13 -26.16 -1.49
CA ASP A 120 0.93 -24.90 -0.77
C ASP A 120 0.21 -23.85 -1.63
N TYR A 121 -0.21 -22.75 -1.02
CA TYR A 121 -0.84 -21.62 -1.68
C TYR A 121 0.14 -20.49 -1.94
N ASN A 122 0.17 -20.03 -3.19
CA ASN A 122 0.72 -18.73 -3.53
C ASN A 122 -0.39 -17.66 -3.48
N ILE A 123 0.00 -16.42 -3.21
CA ILE A 123 -0.92 -15.31 -2.93
C ILE A 123 -0.61 -14.16 -3.88
N ILE A 124 -1.65 -13.60 -4.49
CA ILE A 124 -1.59 -12.33 -5.21
C ILE A 124 -2.53 -11.34 -4.51
N GLU A 125 -1.99 -10.18 -4.14
CA GLU A 125 -2.74 -9.10 -3.51
C GLU A 125 -3.19 -8.09 -4.56
N ILE A 126 -4.49 -7.78 -4.61
CA ILE A 126 -5.08 -6.77 -5.48
C ILE A 126 -5.57 -5.59 -4.64
N SER A 127 -5.13 -4.38 -4.96
CA SER A 127 -5.70 -3.19 -4.34
C SER A 127 -7.10 -2.90 -4.88
N THR A 128 -8.09 -2.80 -4.00
CA THR A 128 -9.47 -2.43 -4.38
C THR A 128 -9.58 -0.99 -4.86
N LYS A 129 -8.55 -0.16 -4.61
CA LYS A 129 -8.51 1.24 -5.05
C LYS A 129 -8.02 1.39 -6.48
N THR A 130 -6.98 0.64 -6.86
CA THR A 130 -6.34 0.75 -8.18
C THR A 130 -6.73 -0.37 -9.14
N ASP A 131 -7.38 -1.41 -8.64
CA ASP A 131 -7.76 -2.62 -9.39
C ASP A 131 -6.54 -3.33 -10.01
N SER A 132 -5.41 -3.25 -9.31
CA SER A 132 -4.11 -3.76 -9.76
C SER A 132 -3.37 -4.49 -8.64
N VAL A 133 -2.42 -5.33 -9.02
CA VAL A 133 -1.53 -6.02 -8.08
C VAL A 133 -0.81 -4.99 -7.20
N SER A 134 -0.88 -5.20 -5.89
CA SER A 134 -0.20 -4.39 -4.87
C SER A 134 0.92 -5.14 -4.15
N GLY A 135 0.90 -6.47 -4.22
CA GLY A 135 1.84 -7.36 -3.55
C GLY A 135 1.61 -8.81 -4.00
N PHE A 136 2.57 -9.68 -3.71
CA PHE A 136 2.44 -11.11 -3.96
C PHE A 136 3.48 -11.91 -3.15
N GLU A 137 3.11 -13.14 -2.81
CA GLU A 137 4.00 -14.19 -2.30
C GLU A 137 3.91 -15.35 -3.29
N TRP A 138 5.00 -15.56 -4.02
CA TRP A 138 5.06 -16.55 -5.08
C TRP A 138 6.38 -17.31 -5.03
N ASP A 139 6.32 -18.55 -4.53
CA ASP A 139 7.45 -19.48 -4.48
C ASP A 139 7.46 -20.49 -5.64
#